data_AF-A0AAN7V693-F1
#
_entry.id   AF-A0AAN7V693-F1
#
_cell.length_a   1.000
_cell.length_b   1.000
_cell.length_c   1.000
_cell.angle_alpha   90.00
_cell.angle_beta   90.00
_cell.angle_gamma   90.00
#
_symmetry.space_group_name_H-M   'P 1'
#
loop_
_entity.id
_entity.type
_entity.pdbx_description
1 polymer ?
#
loop_
_entity_poly.entity_id
_entity_poly.type
_entity_poly.pdbx_seq_one_letter_code
_entity_poly.pdbx_strand_id
1 'polypeptide(L)'
;MSKPTLERADSIDSFEEVNTKIIKASDPETGGILRVDGKVPSVLHVLKYMSFSDTVVECRQSLTPFKHFPQFKDKDSIDDVQIGEYGEDDDDKPVLDITYKISKPSNDYRRRDHGNPNERPITAAFDLNDFRYDDGDDEDEFQAAATSAPKPVITMNIHSKYLICALQAVISYYPRVNLQDAPVTIPAPYRLLYLHRAELAHFRDNQPKSHSPEYSEITARHIDVLLNFLAENMGEALTKEETLHKLDHPSATFDLFWLLLKPGQIVYGKRYGLWTPYVISAVRAGSSNTFKSYKVDCWYLESNGVFVKRYAETFRVQPWTGEQPISSLPIIPEGFWVENLAAQGGRTMREKCIEEGRLYWELLKKPTYMEYEGQLVNPSSGNGQCVGITGHLSGRVICDPVGFDRFYTASPDMNGSNRPSLNSSRTGSPAPPPLDHLPRSLPRCGCDACEKSRDPTQGNNGPYAEFRELDATRDIPPNSEVFYHVLAKVMPSFVRTVAVGHV
;
A
#
# COMPACT_ATOMS: atom_id res chain seq x y z
N MET A 1 -55.99 50.53 32.29
CA MET A 1 -56.76 49.56 31.49
C MET A 1 -55.76 48.68 30.77
N SER A 2 -55.79 47.40 31.11
CA SER A 2 -54.85 46.35 30.73
C SER A 2 -55.26 45.65 29.45
N LYS A 3 -54.26 45.03 28.78
CA LYS A 3 -54.28 43.88 27.84
C LYS A 3 -53.65 44.19 26.46
N PRO A 4 -53.05 43.19 25.78
CA PRO A 4 -52.23 42.11 26.31
C PRO A 4 -50.99 41.81 25.45
N THR A 5 -50.03 41.14 26.09
CA THR A 5 -48.95 40.36 25.49
C THR A 5 -49.54 39.29 24.57
N LEU A 6 -49.02 39.16 23.36
CA LEU A 6 -49.21 37.97 22.52
C LEU A 6 -47.83 37.34 22.33
N GLU A 7 -47.58 36.28 23.09
CA GLU A 7 -46.54 35.31 22.79
C GLU A 7 -46.81 34.73 21.41
N ARG A 8 -45.78 34.71 20.56
CA ARG A 8 -45.78 33.86 19.37
C ARG A 8 -44.67 32.84 19.54
N ALA A 9 -45.02 31.72 20.15
CA ALA A 9 -44.38 30.45 19.89
C ALA A 9 -44.78 30.02 18.48
N ASP A 10 -43.79 29.66 17.67
CA ASP A 10 -43.86 28.90 16.40
C ASP A 10 -42.37 28.72 16.00
N SER A 11 -41.59 27.87 16.69
CA SER A 11 -41.40 26.45 16.34
C SER A 11 -41.50 26.22 14.83
N ILE A 12 -40.35 26.40 14.18
CA ILE A 12 -40.00 25.68 12.96
C ILE A 12 -38.76 24.90 13.33
N ASP A 13 -38.96 23.80 14.06
CA ASP A 13 -37.95 22.74 14.12
C ASP A 13 -37.91 22.17 12.71
N SER A 14 -36.80 22.40 12.02
CA SER A 14 -36.58 21.83 10.70
C SER A 14 -36.49 20.31 10.87
N PHE A 15 -37.16 19.56 10.00
CA PHE A 15 -37.15 18.09 10.00
C PHE A 15 -35.72 17.47 9.91
N GLU A 16 -34.68 18.27 9.68
CA GLU A 16 -33.27 17.86 9.73
C GLU A 16 -32.73 17.68 11.16
N GLU A 17 -33.34 18.29 12.19
CA GLU A 17 -32.83 18.28 13.57
C GLU A 17 -32.94 16.93 14.28
N VAL A 18 -33.80 16.01 13.82
CA VAL A 18 -33.96 14.68 14.45
C VAL A 18 -32.75 13.77 14.18
N ASN A 19 -31.99 14.03 13.11
CA ASN A 19 -30.91 13.14 12.63
C ASN A 19 -29.50 13.70 12.81
N THR A 20 -29.37 14.86 13.47
CA THR A 20 -28.08 15.55 13.63
C THR A 20 -27.92 16.10 15.03
N LYS A 21 -26.78 15.80 15.66
CA LYS A 21 -26.40 16.36 16.96
C LYS A 21 -25.16 17.23 16.80
N ILE A 22 -25.20 18.45 17.33
CA ILE A 22 -24.08 19.41 17.29
C ILE A 22 -23.52 19.55 18.69
N ILE A 23 -22.20 19.41 18.83
CA ILE A 23 -21.48 19.55 20.10
C ILE A 23 -20.43 20.66 19.92
N LYS A 24 -20.55 21.73 20.71
CA LYS A 24 -19.67 22.90 20.68
C LYS A 24 -18.91 23.04 22.00
N ALA A 25 -17.71 23.63 21.94
CA ALA A 25 -16.88 23.88 23.13
C ALA A 25 -17.57 24.74 24.20
N SER A 26 -18.58 25.53 23.82
CA SER A 26 -19.35 26.38 24.73
C SER A 26 -20.48 25.69 25.50
N ASP A 27 -20.82 24.43 25.19
CA ASP A 27 -21.98 23.71 25.75
C ASP A 27 -21.57 22.51 26.61
N PRO A 28 -21.29 22.71 27.93
CA PRO A 28 -20.76 21.67 28.82
C PRO A 28 -21.74 20.52 29.12
N GLU A 29 -23.03 20.66 28.78
CA GLU A 29 -24.07 19.64 29.06
C GLU A 29 -24.36 18.71 27.86
N THR A 30 -23.73 18.90 26.69
CA THR A 30 -24.10 18.20 25.44
C THR A 30 -23.16 17.07 25.01
N GLY A 31 -22.20 16.66 25.86
CA GLY A 31 -21.18 15.65 25.57
C GLY A 31 -21.65 14.19 25.38
N GLY A 32 -22.89 13.94 24.97
CA GLY A 32 -23.43 12.60 24.76
C GLY A 32 -23.34 12.11 23.30
N ILE A 33 -23.17 10.80 23.10
CA ILE A 33 -23.28 10.12 21.79
C ILE A 33 -24.72 10.17 21.27
N LEU A 34 -24.89 10.33 19.95
CA LEU A 34 -26.19 10.25 19.29
C LEU A 34 -26.78 8.84 19.46
N ARG A 35 -27.95 8.73 20.10
CA ARG A 35 -28.70 7.50 20.28
C ARG A 35 -30.03 7.59 19.57
N VAL A 36 -30.41 6.52 18.86
CA VAL A 36 -31.74 6.34 18.26
C VAL A 36 -32.42 5.23 19.04
N ASP A 37 -33.62 5.48 19.57
CA ASP A 37 -34.36 4.54 20.42
C ASP A 37 -33.54 4.00 21.62
N GLY A 38 -32.67 4.84 22.19
CA GLY A 38 -31.81 4.48 23.33
C GLY A 38 -30.55 3.68 22.97
N LYS A 39 -30.37 3.29 21.70
CA LYS A 39 -29.19 2.54 21.22
C LYS A 39 -28.31 3.40 20.32
N VAL A 40 -27.02 3.09 20.29
CA VAL A 40 -26.08 3.70 19.35
C VAL A 40 -26.30 3.08 17.96
N PRO A 41 -26.44 3.89 16.89
CA PRO A 41 -26.63 3.36 15.54
C PRO A 41 -25.41 2.55 15.07
N SER A 42 -25.62 1.55 14.22
CA SER A 42 -24.51 0.72 13.72
C SER A 42 -23.52 1.49 12.84
N VAL A 43 -23.98 2.53 12.15
CA VAL A 43 -23.14 3.44 11.36
C VAL A 43 -23.39 4.87 11.84
N LEU A 44 -22.32 5.61 12.14
CA LEU A 44 -22.40 7.00 12.59
C LEU A 44 -21.45 7.88 11.77
N HIS A 45 -21.93 9.02 11.27
CA HIS A 45 -21.09 10.00 10.60
C HIS A 45 -20.67 11.09 11.60
N VAL A 46 -19.37 11.35 11.72
CA VAL A 46 -18.80 12.30 12.68
C VAL A 46 -17.94 13.34 11.95
N LEU A 47 -18.30 14.61 12.02
CA LEU A 47 -17.53 15.72 11.47
C LEU A 47 -16.73 16.40 12.58
N LYS A 48 -15.41 16.42 12.46
CA LYS A 48 -14.48 17.04 13.41
C LYS A 48 -13.75 18.21 12.75
N TYR A 49 -13.90 19.39 13.34
CA TYR A 49 -13.07 20.56 13.00
C TYR A 49 -11.87 20.62 13.93
N MET A 50 -10.69 20.77 13.34
CA MET A 50 -9.45 20.72 14.07
C MET A 50 -8.72 22.06 14.05
N SER A 51 -8.16 22.41 15.21
CA SER A 51 -7.32 23.59 15.40
C SER A 51 -5.96 23.42 14.71
N PHE A 52 -5.16 24.48 14.70
CA PHE A 52 -3.77 24.43 14.24
C PHE A 52 -2.88 23.55 15.14
N SER A 53 -3.29 23.30 16.39
CA SER A 53 -2.57 22.47 17.37
C SER A 53 -3.09 21.02 17.42
N ASP A 54 -3.79 20.58 16.37
CA ASP A 54 -4.39 19.24 16.26
C ASP A 54 -5.40 18.90 17.38
N THR A 55 -6.06 19.91 17.97
CA THR A 55 -7.13 19.72 18.95
C THR A 55 -8.52 19.87 18.32
N VAL A 56 -9.55 19.22 18.87
CA VAL A 56 -10.91 19.26 18.31
C VAL A 56 -11.67 20.48 18.84
N VAL A 57 -12.09 21.35 17.93
CA VAL A 57 -12.78 22.61 18.25
C VAL A 57 -14.29 22.50 18.10
N GLU A 58 -14.76 21.65 17.19
CA GLU A 58 -16.19 21.39 16.99
C GLU A 58 -16.40 19.96 16.51
N CYS A 59 -17.45 19.30 17.01
CA CYS A 59 -17.84 17.96 16.62
C CYS A 59 -19.33 17.94 16.25
N ARG A 60 -19.67 17.34 15.11
CA ARG A 60 -21.07 17.07 14.71
C ARG A 60 -21.25 15.60 14.44
N GLN A 61 -22.40 15.05 14.83
CA GLN A 61 -22.78 13.66 14.61
C GLN A 61 -24.04 13.61 13.75
N SER A 62 -24.10 12.69 12.80
CA SER A 62 -25.28 12.47 11.94
C SER A 62 -25.44 11.00 11.59
N LEU A 63 -26.68 10.58 11.34
CA LEU A 63 -26.99 9.28 10.75
C LEU A 63 -26.71 9.23 9.24
N THR A 64 -26.55 10.39 8.59
CA THR A 64 -26.36 10.49 7.14
C THR A 64 -25.04 11.15 6.78
N PRO A 65 -24.45 10.83 5.60
CA PRO A 65 -23.21 11.47 5.15
C PRO A 65 -23.33 12.99 5.04
N PHE A 66 -22.33 13.72 5.53
CA PHE A 66 -22.26 15.17 5.37
C PHE A 66 -21.97 15.54 3.90
N LYS A 67 -22.89 16.28 3.27
CA LYS A 67 -22.75 16.76 1.88
C LYS A 67 -22.11 18.15 1.77
N HIS A 68 -22.28 18.98 2.80
CA HIS A 68 -21.80 20.35 2.83
C HIS A 68 -20.95 20.59 4.08
N PHE A 69 -19.75 21.14 3.86
CA PHE A 69 -18.80 21.46 4.91
C PHE A 69 -18.76 22.99 5.06
N PRO A 70 -19.54 23.58 5.99
CA PRO A 70 -19.52 25.03 6.17
C PRO A 70 -18.13 25.51 6.57
N GLN A 71 -17.69 26.65 6.01
CA GLN A 71 -16.41 27.24 6.38
C GLN A 71 -16.44 27.70 7.84
N PHE A 72 -15.47 27.21 8.62
CA PHE A 72 -15.28 27.58 10.00
C PHE A 72 -14.84 29.05 10.09
N LYS A 73 -15.59 29.88 10.83
CA LYS A 73 -15.20 31.26 11.14
C LYS A 73 -14.43 31.24 12.45
N ASP A 74 -13.17 31.66 12.41
CA ASP A 74 -12.31 31.78 13.58
C ASP A 74 -13.04 32.51 14.71
N LYS A 75 -13.25 31.81 15.82
CA LYS A 75 -13.19 32.41 17.14
C LYS A 75 -12.09 31.69 17.87
N ASP A 76 -11.22 32.47 18.50
CA ASP A 76 -10.12 32.04 19.35
C ASP A 76 -10.65 31.32 20.63
N SER A 77 -11.43 30.26 20.49
CA SER A 77 -11.75 29.38 21.61
C SER A 77 -10.60 28.40 21.78
N ILE A 78 -9.80 28.65 22.83
CA ILE A 78 -8.71 27.79 23.30
C ILE A 78 -9.27 26.53 24.00
N ASP A 79 -10.60 26.44 24.13
CA ASP A 79 -11.27 25.36 24.86
C ASP A 79 -11.49 24.14 23.95
N ASP A 80 -10.95 23.00 24.38
CA ASP A 80 -11.11 21.71 23.71
C ASP A 80 -12.54 21.18 23.89
N VAL A 81 -13.12 20.61 22.83
CA VAL A 81 -14.39 19.88 22.94
C VAL A 81 -14.13 18.50 23.55
N GLN A 82 -14.59 18.28 24.78
CA GLN A 82 -14.74 16.92 25.31
C GLN A 82 -15.88 16.21 24.57
N ILE A 83 -15.50 15.38 23.60
CA ILE A 83 -16.42 14.44 22.97
C ILE A 83 -16.63 13.32 23.99
N GLY A 84 -17.88 12.98 24.29
CA GLY A 84 -18.18 11.82 25.13
C GLY A 84 -17.48 10.58 24.63
N GLU A 85 -16.76 9.90 25.52
CA GLU A 85 -16.17 8.61 25.21
C GLU A 85 -17.29 7.59 25.02
N TYR A 86 -17.08 6.67 24.08
CA TYR A 86 -17.95 5.51 24.01
C TYR A 86 -17.78 4.67 25.27
N GLY A 87 -18.88 4.11 25.78
CA GLY A 87 -18.84 3.18 26.91
C GLY A 87 -17.89 2.01 26.63
N GLU A 88 -17.43 1.32 27.66
CA GLU A 88 -16.51 0.18 27.47
C GLU A 88 -17.19 -0.99 26.72
N ASP A 89 -18.50 -1.14 26.90
CA ASP A 89 -19.31 -2.20 26.30
C ASP A 89 -19.50 -2.03 24.78
N ASP A 90 -19.44 -3.15 24.03
CA ASP A 90 -19.60 -3.13 22.57
C ASP A 90 -20.96 -2.57 22.12
N ASP A 91 -22.01 -2.71 22.94
CA ASP A 91 -23.36 -2.21 22.66
C ASP A 91 -23.47 -0.67 22.76
N ASP A 92 -22.48 -0.02 23.36
CA ASP A 92 -22.39 1.43 23.48
C ASP A 92 -21.50 2.07 22.39
N LYS A 93 -21.00 1.27 21.44
CA LYS A 93 -20.19 1.71 20.30
C LYS A 93 -20.92 1.48 18.98
N PRO A 94 -20.79 2.38 17.99
CA PRO A 94 -21.22 2.06 16.64
C PRO A 94 -20.34 0.93 16.09
N VAL A 95 -20.86 0.12 15.15
CA VAL A 95 -20.01 -0.85 14.45
C VAL A 95 -18.95 -0.11 13.62
N LEU A 96 -19.38 0.96 12.94
CA LEU A 96 -18.56 1.82 12.08
C LEU A 96 -18.82 3.30 12.40
N ASP A 97 -17.76 4.11 12.51
CA ASP A 97 -17.85 5.56 12.50
C ASP A 97 -17.10 6.18 11.30
N ILE A 98 -17.80 6.99 10.51
CA ILE A 98 -17.23 7.70 9.36
C ILE A 98 -16.82 9.10 9.81
N THR A 99 -15.53 9.30 10.03
CA THR A 99 -14.99 10.58 10.49
C THR A 99 -14.58 11.46 9.32
N TYR A 100 -15.05 12.71 9.31
CA TYR A 100 -14.65 13.77 8.40
C TYR A 100 -13.79 14.75 9.20
N LYS A 101 -12.48 14.76 8.98
CA LYS A 101 -11.53 15.67 9.64
C LYS A 101 -11.25 16.86 8.73
N ILE A 102 -11.54 18.07 9.20
CA ILE A 102 -11.20 19.33 8.53
C ILE A 102 -10.13 20.03 9.36
N SER A 103 -8.91 20.09 8.83
CA SER A 103 -7.79 20.82 9.42
C SER A 103 -7.36 21.96 8.50
N LYS A 104 -6.84 23.06 9.07
CA LYS A 104 -6.12 24.06 8.29
C LYS A 104 -4.80 23.43 7.77
N PRO A 105 -4.31 23.84 6.58
CA PRO A 105 -3.01 23.38 6.10
C PRO A 105 -1.93 23.82 7.10
N SER A 106 -1.29 22.84 7.75
CA SER A 106 -0.11 23.06 8.59
C SER A 106 1.13 22.92 7.70
N ASN A 107 2.06 23.87 7.78
CA ASN A 107 3.40 23.75 7.21
C ASN A 107 4.24 22.83 8.10
N ASP A 108 3.89 21.55 8.19
CA ASP A 108 4.77 20.57 8.82
C ASP A 108 5.89 20.19 7.85
N TYR A 109 7.00 20.92 8.00
CA TYR A 109 8.29 20.53 7.44
C TYR A 109 8.67 19.16 8.02
N ARG A 110 8.41 18.08 7.28
CA ARG A 110 8.95 16.76 7.63
C ARG A 110 10.47 16.82 7.53
N ARG A 111 11.13 16.82 8.70
CA ARG A 111 12.57 16.55 8.82
C ARG A 111 12.85 15.19 8.20
N ARG A 112 13.66 15.18 7.14
CA ARG A 112 14.23 13.96 6.58
C ARG A 112 15.24 13.38 7.56
N ASP A 113 14.96 12.17 8.02
CA ASP A 113 15.92 11.38 8.78
C ASP A 113 17.02 10.87 7.83
N HIS A 114 18.28 10.99 8.24
CA HIS A 114 19.45 10.74 7.39
C HIS A 114 20.00 9.33 7.67
N GLY A 115 19.86 8.43 6.69
CA GLY A 115 20.35 7.04 6.75
C GLY A 115 21.64 6.78 5.96
N ASN A 116 22.26 5.62 6.20
CA ASN A 116 23.64 5.22 5.84
C ASN A 116 23.75 4.68 4.38
N PRO A 117 24.75 5.09 3.56
CA PRO A 117 24.90 4.69 2.14
C PRO A 117 25.21 3.21 1.83
N ASN A 118 25.32 2.32 2.83
CA ASN A 118 25.69 0.91 2.64
C ASN A 118 24.50 -0.04 2.29
N GLU A 119 23.33 0.48 1.91
CA GLU A 119 22.09 -0.30 1.78
C GLU A 119 21.52 -0.50 0.36
N ARG A 120 22.32 -0.36 -0.71
CA ARG A 120 21.81 -0.42 -2.11
C ARG A 120 21.80 -1.82 -2.76
N PRO A 121 20.97 -2.10 -3.78
CA PRO A 121 21.05 -3.33 -4.58
C PRO A 121 22.34 -3.38 -5.41
N ILE A 122 22.86 -4.58 -5.73
CA ILE A 122 24.12 -4.71 -6.47
C ILE A 122 24.02 -4.10 -7.87
N THR A 123 22.85 -4.19 -8.52
CA THR A 123 22.60 -3.55 -9.81
C THR A 123 22.45 -2.03 -9.72
N ALA A 124 22.28 -1.43 -8.54
CA ALA A 124 22.27 0.03 -8.38
C ALA A 124 23.62 0.68 -8.76
N ALA A 125 24.69 -0.11 -8.89
CA ALA A 125 25.95 0.34 -9.46
C ALA A 125 25.81 0.87 -10.91
N PHE A 126 24.76 0.44 -11.61
CA PHE A 126 24.46 0.81 -12.98
C PHE A 126 23.47 2.00 -13.06
N ASP A 127 22.74 2.29 -11.98
CA ASP A 127 21.80 3.41 -11.95
C ASP A 127 22.56 4.73 -11.82
N LEU A 128 22.38 5.63 -12.80
CA LEU A 128 23.04 6.94 -12.83
C LEU A 128 22.36 7.96 -11.91
N ASN A 129 21.08 7.73 -11.61
CA ASN A 129 20.37 8.49 -10.60
C ASN A 129 20.53 7.75 -9.28
N ASP A 130 21.23 8.42 -8.37
CA ASP A 130 20.96 8.32 -6.93
C ASP A 130 19.44 8.23 -6.75
N PHE A 131 18.97 7.35 -5.86
CA PHE A 131 17.56 7.17 -5.53
C PHE A 131 17.00 8.48 -4.97
N ARG A 132 16.83 9.49 -5.83
CA ARG A 132 16.00 10.64 -5.56
C ARG A 132 14.61 10.05 -5.58
N TYR A 133 14.16 9.63 -4.41
CA TYR A 133 12.76 9.74 -4.05
C TYR A 133 12.41 11.19 -4.32
N ASP A 134 11.95 11.41 -5.54
CA ASP A 134 11.30 12.63 -5.95
C ASP A 134 9.97 12.63 -5.20
N ASP A 135 10.09 13.01 -3.93
CA ASP A 135 9.01 13.40 -3.04
C ASP A 135 8.61 14.86 -3.33
N GLY A 136 9.08 15.42 -4.46
CA GLY A 136 8.79 16.78 -4.91
C GLY A 136 7.34 17.01 -5.33
N ASP A 137 6.49 15.99 -5.39
CA ASP A 137 5.06 16.18 -5.69
C ASP A 137 4.25 16.72 -4.50
N ASP A 138 4.78 16.73 -3.27
CA ASP A 138 4.13 17.46 -2.18
C ASP A 138 4.19 18.99 -2.43
N GLU A 139 5.07 19.47 -3.33
CA GLU A 139 5.12 20.89 -3.71
C GLU A 139 3.93 21.32 -4.57
N ASP A 140 3.37 20.42 -5.40
CA ASP A 140 2.17 20.70 -6.20
C ASP A 140 0.89 20.76 -5.33
N GLU A 141 0.89 20.13 -4.14
CA GLU A 141 -0.18 20.29 -3.16
C GLU A 141 -0.16 21.69 -2.51
N PHE A 142 1.01 22.33 -2.47
CA PHE A 142 1.20 23.65 -1.86
C PHE A 142 0.73 24.83 -2.71
N GLN A 143 0.87 24.75 -4.04
CA GLN A 143 0.47 25.84 -4.94
C GLN A 143 -1.03 25.81 -5.29
N ALA A 144 -1.68 24.64 -5.28
CA ALA A 144 -3.12 24.52 -5.50
C ALA A 144 -3.97 24.84 -4.24
N ALA A 145 -3.38 24.76 -3.04
CA ALA A 145 -4.08 25.02 -1.78
C ALA A 145 -4.38 26.50 -1.50
N ALA A 146 -3.74 27.43 -2.23
CA ALA A 146 -3.93 28.87 -1.99
C ALA A 146 -5.31 29.41 -2.42
N THR A 147 -6.13 28.64 -3.15
CA THR A 147 -7.44 29.12 -3.66
C THR A 147 -8.61 28.13 -3.52
N SER A 148 -8.39 26.90 -3.04
CA SER A 148 -9.47 25.91 -2.88
C SER A 148 -9.85 25.69 -1.40
N ALA A 149 -11.15 25.57 -1.12
CA ALA A 149 -11.64 25.29 0.23
C ALA A 149 -11.03 23.97 0.77
N PRO A 150 -10.69 23.88 2.08
CA PRO A 150 -10.07 22.70 2.65
C PRO A 150 -10.96 21.47 2.43
N LYS A 151 -10.43 20.45 1.73
CA LYS A 151 -11.13 19.18 1.56
C LYS A 151 -11.00 18.35 2.84
N PRO A 152 -12.10 17.75 3.34
CA PRO A 152 -12.03 16.90 4.53
C PRO A 152 -11.22 15.63 4.23
N VAL A 153 -10.40 15.23 5.19
CA VAL A 153 -9.83 13.89 5.24
C VAL A 153 -10.89 12.97 5.81
N ILE A 154 -11.30 11.96 5.04
CA ILE A 154 -12.37 11.04 5.43
C ILE A 154 -11.77 9.70 5.83
N THR A 155 -12.13 9.20 7.01
CA THR A 155 -11.73 7.89 7.53
C THR A 155 -12.94 7.11 8.03
N MET A 156 -12.86 5.79 8.01
CA MET A 156 -13.78 4.88 8.69
C MET A 156 -13.02 4.30 9.88
N ASN A 157 -13.57 4.41 11.08
CA ASN A 157 -13.03 3.67 12.22
C ASN A 157 -13.98 2.53 12.58
N ILE A 158 -13.40 1.36 12.81
CA ILE A 158 -14.13 0.13 13.10
C ILE A 158 -13.93 -0.14 14.58
N HIS A 159 -15.01 -0.08 15.35
CA HIS A 159 -14.99 -0.36 16.79
C HIS A 159 -15.34 -1.81 17.11
N SER A 160 -16.05 -2.49 16.22
CA SER A 160 -16.49 -3.86 16.50
C SER A 160 -15.34 -4.86 16.54
N LYS A 161 -15.10 -5.45 17.72
CA LYS A 161 -14.11 -6.51 17.91
C LYS A 161 -14.35 -7.73 17.00
N TYR A 162 -15.60 -8.09 16.76
CA TYR A 162 -15.99 -9.21 15.89
C TYR A 162 -15.54 -8.97 14.44
N LEU A 163 -15.74 -7.75 13.95
CA LEU A 163 -15.34 -7.36 12.61
C LEU A 163 -13.81 -7.23 12.49
N ILE A 164 -13.14 -6.68 13.50
CA ILE A 164 -11.67 -6.62 13.56
C ILE A 164 -11.07 -8.04 13.52
N CYS A 165 -11.61 -8.98 14.30
CA CYS A 165 -11.17 -10.37 14.29
C CYS A 165 -11.37 -11.03 12.92
N ALA A 166 -12.50 -10.75 12.25
CA ALA A 166 -12.74 -11.22 10.88
C ALA A 166 -11.73 -10.62 9.87
N LEU A 167 -11.42 -9.33 10.00
CA LEU A 167 -10.40 -8.67 9.17
C LEU A 167 -9.01 -9.29 9.38
N GLN A 168 -8.62 -9.59 10.61
CA GLN A 168 -7.36 -10.29 10.91
C GLN A 168 -7.32 -11.72 10.32
N ALA A 169 -8.47 -12.38 10.23
CA ALA A 169 -8.58 -13.71 9.62
C ALA A 169 -8.44 -13.71 8.10
N VAL A 170 -8.84 -12.60 7.47
CA VAL A 170 -8.90 -12.45 6.01
C VAL A 170 -7.64 -11.78 5.44
N ILE A 171 -7.09 -10.80 6.15
CA ILE A 171 -6.02 -9.95 5.63
C ILE A 171 -4.66 -10.54 6.01
N SER A 172 -3.99 -11.14 5.03
CA SER A 172 -2.65 -11.71 5.21
C SER A 172 -1.56 -10.66 5.31
N TYR A 173 -1.61 -9.62 4.47
CA TYR A 173 -0.53 -8.64 4.35
C TYR A 173 -1.09 -7.28 3.92
N TYR A 174 -1.01 -6.30 4.84
CA TYR A 174 -1.35 -4.90 4.56
C TYR A 174 -0.53 -3.98 5.51
N PRO A 175 0.72 -3.66 5.17
CA PRO A 175 1.71 -3.16 6.12
C PRO A 175 1.41 -1.78 6.72
N ARG A 176 0.57 -0.98 6.05
CA ARG A 176 0.26 0.41 6.46
C ARG A 176 -1.00 0.53 7.32
N VAL A 177 -1.59 -0.58 7.73
CA VAL A 177 -2.77 -0.60 8.61
C VAL A 177 -2.48 -1.53 9.77
N ASN A 178 -2.60 -1.01 10.99
CA ASN A 178 -2.57 -1.84 12.18
C ASN A 178 -3.98 -2.38 12.45
N LEU A 179 -4.12 -3.70 12.40
CA LEU A 179 -5.37 -4.40 12.74
C LEU A 179 -5.42 -4.87 14.20
N GLN A 180 -4.36 -4.61 14.98
CA GLN A 180 -4.29 -5.02 16.39
C GLN A 180 -4.91 -3.99 17.34
N ASP A 181 -4.94 -2.73 16.95
CA ASP A 181 -5.48 -1.64 17.77
C ASP A 181 -6.97 -1.45 17.47
N ALA A 182 -7.77 -1.19 18.51
CA ALA A 182 -9.16 -0.78 18.39
C ALA A 182 -9.30 0.70 18.79
N PRO A 183 -9.91 1.57 17.96
CA PRO A 183 -10.54 1.26 16.68
C PRO A 183 -9.55 1.14 15.52
N VAL A 184 -9.85 0.27 14.56
CA VAL A 184 -9.09 0.17 13.31
C VAL A 184 -9.50 1.31 12.39
N THR A 185 -8.56 2.20 12.06
CA THR A 185 -8.80 3.38 11.21
C THR A 185 -8.38 3.13 9.77
N ILE A 186 -9.31 3.34 8.83
CA ILE A 186 -9.12 3.08 7.40
C ILE A 186 -9.43 4.35 6.59
N PRO A 187 -8.48 4.92 5.84
CA PRO A 187 -8.73 6.11 5.04
C PRO A 187 -9.58 5.83 3.82
N ALA A 188 -10.43 6.79 3.43
CA ALA A 188 -11.12 6.77 2.14
C ALA A 188 -10.10 6.69 0.98
N PRO A 189 -10.38 5.95 -0.10
CA PRO A 189 -11.65 5.30 -0.45
C PRO A 189 -11.81 3.89 0.12
N TYR A 190 -11.24 3.59 1.30
CA TYR A 190 -11.38 2.31 2.01
C TYR A 190 -10.82 1.13 1.22
N ARG A 191 -9.70 1.34 0.52
CA ARG A 191 -9.13 0.38 -0.44
C ARG A 191 -8.98 -1.03 0.13
N LEU A 192 -8.44 -1.12 1.36
CA LEU A 192 -8.29 -2.36 2.09
C LEU A 192 -9.62 -3.16 2.14
N LEU A 193 -10.73 -2.50 2.46
CA LEU A 193 -12.01 -3.19 2.61
C LEU A 193 -12.56 -3.68 1.28
N TYR A 194 -12.46 -2.87 0.22
CA TYR A 194 -12.89 -3.28 -1.13
C TYR A 194 -12.07 -4.44 -1.69
N LEU A 195 -10.75 -4.42 -1.50
CA LEU A 195 -9.84 -5.48 -1.95
C LEU A 195 -10.05 -6.85 -1.25
N HIS A 196 -10.69 -6.83 -0.08
CA HIS A 196 -10.94 -8.00 0.75
C HIS A 196 -12.44 -8.34 0.89
N ARG A 197 -13.32 -7.68 0.13
CA ARG A 197 -14.79 -7.84 0.23
C ARG A 197 -15.26 -9.28 0.04
N ALA A 198 -14.70 -9.99 -0.94
CA ALA A 198 -15.10 -11.36 -1.28
C ALA A 198 -14.66 -12.35 -0.19
N GLU A 199 -13.48 -12.13 0.38
CA GLU A 199 -12.95 -12.95 1.47
C GLU A 199 -13.72 -12.70 2.78
N LEU A 200 -14.14 -11.46 3.05
CA LEU A 200 -15.03 -11.14 4.16
C LEU A 200 -16.41 -11.79 4.00
N ALA A 201 -17.00 -11.73 2.82
CA ALA A 201 -18.26 -12.41 2.53
C ALA A 201 -18.13 -13.93 2.68
N HIS A 202 -17.00 -14.51 2.26
CA HIS A 202 -16.72 -15.93 2.49
C HIS A 202 -16.58 -16.25 3.99
N PHE A 203 -15.86 -15.42 4.74
CA PHE A 203 -15.67 -15.59 6.19
C PHE A 203 -17.00 -15.51 6.95
N ARG A 204 -17.91 -14.61 6.56
CA ARG A 204 -19.26 -14.51 7.12
C ARG A 204 -19.96 -15.87 7.18
N ASP A 205 -19.89 -16.61 6.07
CA ASP A 205 -20.59 -17.89 5.89
C ASP A 205 -19.77 -19.09 6.39
N ASN A 206 -18.44 -18.95 6.51
CA ASN A 206 -17.50 -20.03 6.81
C ASN A 206 -16.66 -19.75 8.06
N GLN A 207 -17.32 -19.34 9.14
CA GLN A 207 -16.62 -19.03 10.39
C GLN A 207 -16.05 -20.29 11.07
N PRO A 208 -14.97 -20.14 11.86
CA PRO A 208 -14.39 -21.24 12.63
C PRO A 208 -15.41 -21.93 13.54
N LYS A 209 -15.34 -23.28 13.62
CA LYS A 209 -16.20 -24.09 14.50
C LYS A 209 -16.02 -23.81 15.99
N SER A 210 -14.93 -23.14 16.36
CA SER A 210 -14.65 -22.70 17.73
C SER A 210 -15.56 -21.54 18.16
N HIS A 211 -16.18 -20.82 17.23
CA HIS A 211 -17.12 -19.75 17.55
C HIS A 211 -18.42 -20.33 18.12
N SER A 212 -18.95 -19.71 19.19
CA SER A 212 -20.31 -20.00 19.64
C SER A 212 -21.32 -19.56 18.57
N PRO A 213 -22.53 -20.16 18.53
CA PRO A 213 -23.58 -19.75 17.59
C PRO A 213 -23.88 -18.25 17.66
N GLU A 214 -23.95 -17.70 18.87
CA GLU A 214 -24.18 -16.26 19.11
C GLU A 214 -23.02 -15.39 18.59
N TYR A 215 -21.76 -15.78 18.85
CA TYR A 215 -20.60 -15.06 18.33
C TYR A 215 -20.61 -15.04 16.80
N SER A 216 -20.93 -16.17 16.18
CA SER A 216 -21.00 -16.30 14.73
C SER A 216 -22.10 -15.41 14.13
N GLU A 217 -23.28 -15.38 14.74
CA GLU A 217 -24.40 -14.56 14.29
C GLU A 217 -24.09 -13.06 14.38
N ILE A 218 -23.50 -12.61 15.50
CA ILE A 218 -23.08 -11.22 15.68
C ILE A 218 -22.01 -10.83 14.66
N THR A 219 -21.00 -11.69 14.47
CA THR A 219 -19.94 -11.47 13.49
C THR A 219 -20.50 -11.35 12.08
N ALA A 220 -21.43 -12.24 11.71
CA ALA A 220 -22.05 -12.22 10.39
C ALA A 220 -22.83 -10.92 10.16
N ARG A 221 -23.66 -10.52 11.14
CA ARG A 221 -24.41 -9.27 11.11
C ARG A 221 -23.51 -8.05 10.94
N HIS A 222 -22.38 -8.00 11.65
CA HIS A 222 -21.46 -6.85 11.56
C HIS A 222 -20.70 -6.82 10.22
N ILE A 223 -20.39 -7.98 9.65
CA ILE A 223 -19.85 -8.07 8.28
C ILE A 223 -20.89 -7.56 7.28
N ASP A 224 -22.17 -7.93 7.42
CA ASP A 224 -23.23 -7.45 6.53
C ASP A 224 -23.40 -5.92 6.61
N VAL A 225 -23.32 -5.32 7.81
CA VAL A 225 -23.31 -3.85 7.96
C VAL A 225 -22.19 -3.21 7.14
N LEU A 226 -20.97 -3.75 7.24
CA LEU A 226 -19.83 -3.25 6.47
C LEU A 226 -20.02 -3.43 4.95
N LEU A 227 -20.42 -4.62 4.50
CA LEU A 227 -20.58 -4.91 3.08
C LEU A 227 -21.69 -4.08 2.45
N ASN A 228 -22.80 -3.86 3.16
CA ASN A 228 -23.89 -2.98 2.72
C ASN A 228 -23.41 -1.53 2.58
N PHE A 229 -22.67 -1.01 3.57
CA PHE A 229 -22.09 0.33 3.49
C PHE A 229 -21.18 0.50 2.26
N LEU A 230 -20.31 -0.49 1.97
CA LEU A 230 -19.45 -0.46 0.79
C LEU A 230 -20.25 -0.52 -0.52
N ALA A 231 -21.29 -1.35 -0.57
CA ALA A 231 -22.17 -1.48 -1.73
C ALA A 231 -22.94 -0.18 -2.01
N GLU A 232 -23.43 0.51 -0.98
CA GLU A 232 -24.12 1.79 -1.12
C GLU A 232 -23.18 2.92 -1.58
N ASN A 233 -21.93 2.91 -1.14
CA ASN A 233 -20.99 4.00 -1.42
C ASN A 233 -20.39 3.93 -2.84
N MET A 234 -19.95 2.75 -3.31
CA MET A 234 -19.33 2.60 -4.65
C MET A 234 -19.74 1.33 -5.40
N GLY A 235 -20.81 0.63 -5.00
CA GLY A 235 -21.16 -0.69 -5.55
C GLY A 235 -21.43 -0.72 -7.05
N GLU A 236 -22.10 0.30 -7.61
CA GLU A 236 -22.37 0.35 -9.05
C GLU A 236 -21.09 0.57 -9.86
N ALA A 237 -20.25 1.52 -9.45
CA ALA A 237 -18.97 1.80 -10.12
C ALA A 237 -18.02 0.59 -10.04
N LEU A 238 -17.99 -0.08 -8.88
CA LEU A 238 -17.23 -1.30 -8.64
C LEU A 238 -17.69 -2.43 -9.57
N THR A 239 -19.01 -2.66 -9.67
CA THR A 239 -19.56 -3.73 -10.51
C THR A 239 -19.20 -3.50 -11.98
N LYS A 240 -19.32 -2.26 -12.47
CA LYS A 240 -18.91 -1.90 -13.84
C LYS A 240 -17.43 -2.20 -14.06
N GLU A 241 -16.57 -1.76 -13.15
CA GLU A 241 -15.12 -2.00 -13.27
C GLU A 241 -14.79 -3.50 -13.27
N GLU A 242 -15.39 -4.29 -12.37
CA GLU A 242 -15.18 -5.74 -12.32
C GLU A 242 -15.70 -6.47 -13.57
N THR A 243 -16.72 -5.94 -14.24
CA THR A 243 -17.14 -6.49 -15.54
C THR A 243 -16.10 -6.23 -16.63
N LEU A 244 -15.40 -5.08 -16.60
CA LEU A 244 -14.30 -4.79 -17.53
C LEU A 244 -13.12 -5.74 -17.32
N HIS A 245 -12.84 -6.11 -16.07
CA HIS A 245 -11.78 -7.08 -15.74
C HIS A 245 -12.07 -8.49 -16.26
N LYS A 246 -13.35 -8.84 -16.46
CA LYS A 246 -13.81 -10.17 -16.90
C LYS A 246 -14.00 -10.29 -18.41
N LEU A 247 -13.76 -9.23 -19.18
CA LEU A 247 -13.83 -9.27 -20.64
C LEU A 247 -12.72 -10.15 -21.23
N ASP A 248 -12.90 -10.61 -22.47
CA ASP A 248 -11.87 -11.35 -23.23
C ASP A 248 -10.56 -10.55 -23.37
N HIS A 249 -10.68 -9.22 -23.37
CA HIS A 249 -9.57 -8.28 -23.28
C HIS A 249 -9.73 -7.44 -21.99
N PRO A 250 -9.22 -7.95 -20.85
CA PRO A 250 -9.36 -7.28 -19.56
C PRO A 250 -8.84 -5.84 -19.63
N SER A 251 -9.71 -4.91 -19.25
CA SER A 251 -9.45 -3.47 -19.31
C SER A 251 -9.78 -2.80 -17.99
N ALA A 252 -9.17 -1.66 -17.71
CA ALA A 252 -9.39 -0.93 -16.46
C ALA A 252 -9.53 0.58 -16.67
N THR A 253 -10.27 1.23 -15.78
CA THR A 253 -10.30 2.69 -15.67
C THR A 253 -9.27 3.17 -14.65
N PHE A 254 -8.77 4.40 -14.81
CA PHE A 254 -7.74 4.91 -13.90
C PHE A 254 -8.23 5.01 -12.46
N ASP A 255 -9.40 5.57 -12.22
CA ASP A 255 -9.90 5.86 -10.86
C ASP A 255 -10.09 4.61 -9.99
N LEU A 256 -10.32 3.46 -10.61
CA LEU A 256 -10.53 2.18 -9.95
C LEU A 256 -9.42 1.16 -10.22
N PHE A 257 -8.33 1.56 -10.89
CA PHE A 257 -7.17 0.70 -11.17
C PHE A 257 -6.58 0.05 -9.93
N TRP A 258 -6.64 0.72 -8.78
CA TRP A 258 -6.16 0.19 -7.50
C TRP A 258 -6.89 -1.08 -7.05
N LEU A 259 -8.08 -1.42 -7.58
CA LEU A 259 -8.77 -2.68 -7.30
C LEU A 259 -7.99 -3.91 -7.80
N LEU A 260 -7.14 -3.72 -8.81
CA LEU A 260 -6.27 -4.76 -9.35
C LEU A 260 -4.96 -4.95 -8.56
N LEU A 261 -4.70 -4.04 -7.60
CA LEU A 261 -3.41 -3.91 -6.93
C LEU A 261 -3.52 -4.22 -5.44
N LYS A 262 -3.82 -5.48 -5.11
CA LYS A 262 -3.89 -5.92 -3.72
C LYS A 262 -2.49 -6.14 -3.14
N PRO A 263 -2.16 -5.54 -1.98
CA PRO A 263 -0.92 -5.85 -1.29
C PRO A 263 -0.72 -7.36 -1.08
N GLY A 264 0.49 -7.83 -1.35
CA GLY A 264 0.85 -9.25 -1.29
C GLY A 264 0.65 -10.01 -2.59
N GLN A 265 -0.04 -9.44 -3.57
CA GLN A 265 -0.07 -10.00 -4.92
C GLN A 265 1.20 -9.68 -5.69
N ILE A 266 1.51 -10.55 -6.65
CA ILE A 266 2.63 -10.39 -7.56
C ILE A 266 2.18 -9.59 -8.78
N VAL A 267 2.99 -8.61 -9.16
CA VAL A 267 2.86 -7.82 -10.39
C VAL A 267 4.12 -7.92 -11.22
N TYR A 268 3.98 -7.80 -12.53
CA TYR A 268 5.09 -7.64 -13.45
C TYR A 268 5.28 -6.17 -13.80
N GLY A 269 6.48 -5.64 -13.53
CA GLY A 269 6.90 -4.29 -13.88
C GLY A 269 8.19 -4.32 -14.71
N LYS A 270 8.42 -3.32 -15.55
CA LYS A 270 9.67 -3.25 -16.33
C LYS A 270 10.81 -2.67 -15.50
N ARG A 271 11.90 -3.42 -15.38
CA ARG A 271 13.18 -2.96 -14.85
C ARG A 271 14.29 -3.29 -15.83
N TYR A 272 15.04 -2.26 -16.21
CA TYR A 272 16.03 -2.35 -17.28
C TYR A 272 15.50 -2.94 -18.62
N GLY A 273 14.25 -2.63 -18.94
CA GLY A 273 13.56 -3.16 -20.13
C GLY A 273 13.10 -4.61 -20.01
N LEU A 274 13.38 -5.29 -18.89
CA LEU A 274 12.94 -6.65 -18.61
C LEU A 274 11.72 -6.64 -17.70
N TRP A 275 10.75 -7.50 -17.99
CA TRP A 275 9.62 -7.74 -17.10
C TRP A 275 10.06 -8.54 -15.89
N THR A 276 10.02 -7.89 -14.73
CA THR A 276 10.44 -8.42 -13.44
C THR A 276 9.23 -8.52 -12.51
N PRO A 277 9.09 -9.62 -11.75
CA PRO A 277 8.05 -9.80 -10.75
C PRO A 277 8.38 -9.03 -9.47
N TYR A 278 7.34 -8.46 -8.87
CA TYR A 278 7.38 -7.73 -7.61
C TYR A 278 6.19 -8.09 -6.75
N VAL A 279 6.33 -8.03 -5.44
CA VAL A 279 5.19 -8.08 -4.52
C VAL A 279 4.74 -6.66 -4.20
N ILE A 280 3.44 -6.40 -4.30
CA ILE A 280 2.87 -5.10 -3.91
C ILE A 280 2.95 -4.93 -2.39
N SER A 281 3.49 -3.80 -1.93
CA SER A 281 3.46 -3.37 -0.53
C SER A 281 2.29 -2.42 -0.26
N ALA A 282 2.14 -1.37 -1.07
CA ALA A 282 1.12 -0.37 -0.87
C ALA A 282 0.81 0.42 -2.15
N VAL A 283 -0.40 0.97 -2.24
CA VAL A 283 -0.83 1.87 -3.31
C VAL A 283 -1.19 3.23 -2.71
N ARG A 284 -0.56 4.29 -3.22
CA ARG A 284 -0.74 5.68 -2.78
C ARG A 284 -1.28 6.55 -3.90
N ALA A 285 -2.02 7.59 -3.49
CA ALA A 285 -2.60 8.60 -4.39
C ALA A 285 -3.42 7.96 -5.52
N GLY A 286 -3.69 8.70 -6.59
CA GLY A 286 -4.47 8.24 -7.72
C GLY A 286 -5.87 8.86 -7.78
N SER A 287 -6.04 9.78 -8.73
CA SER A 287 -7.34 10.27 -9.18
C SER A 287 -7.18 10.93 -10.55
N SER A 288 -8.01 10.53 -11.51
CA SER A 288 -8.04 11.08 -12.86
C SER A 288 -8.47 12.55 -12.82
N ASN A 289 -9.49 12.85 -12.01
CA ASN A 289 -10.07 14.19 -11.84
C ASN A 289 -9.06 15.23 -11.34
N THR A 290 -8.12 14.82 -10.50
CA THR A 290 -7.06 15.70 -10.00
C THR A 290 -5.73 15.48 -10.71
N PHE A 291 -5.70 14.67 -11.77
CA PHE A 291 -4.50 14.24 -12.49
C PHE A 291 -3.37 13.75 -11.56
N LYS A 292 -3.74 13.17 -10.40
CA LYS A 292 -2.77 12.64 -9.43
C LYS A 292 -2.41 11.22 -9.86
N SER A 293 -1.14 10.97 -10.17
CA SER A 293 -0.63 9.63 -10.51
C SER A 293 -0.77 8.65 -9.34
N TYR A 294 -0.90 7.35 -9.62
CA TYR A 294 -0.68 6.34 -8.57
C TYR A 294 0.81 6.16 -8.32
N LYS A 295 1.18 6.05 -7.04
CA LYS A 295 2.48 5.56 -6.60
C LYS A 295 2.28 4.15 -6.05
N VAL A 296 2.74 3.15 -6.76
CA VAL A 296 2.64 1.73 -6.38
C VAL A 296 3.98 1.32 -5.80
N ASP A 297 4.01 1.13 -4.49
CA ASP A 297 5.19 0.68 -3.77
C ASP A 297 5.21 -0.86 -3.79
N CYS A 298 6.28 -1.41 -4.33
CA CYS A 298 6.49 -2.84 -4.45
C CYS A 298 7.86 -3.23 -3.90
N TRP A 299 8.11 -4.53 -3.73
CA TRP A 299 9.43 -5.04 -3.39
C TRP A 299 9.78 -6.31 -4.17
N TYR A 300 11.08 -6.55 -4.27
CA TYR A 300 11.70 -7.72 -4.89
C TYR A 300 12.93 -8.13 -4.07
N LEU A 301 13.54 -9.27 -4.40
CA LEU A 301 14.74 -9.78 -3.74
C LEU A 301 15.95 -9.66 -4.65
N GLU A 302 17.07 -9.14 -4.13
CA GLU A 302 18.33 -9.05 -4.87
C GLU A 302 19.52 -9.22 -3.92
N SER A 303 20.66 -9.65 -4.46
CA SER A 303 21.92 -9.64 -3.71
C SER A 303 22.44 -8.21 -3.53
N ASN A 304 23.01 -7.91 -2.36
CA ASN A 304 23.84 -6.71 -2.15
C ASN A 304 25.34 -6.99 -2.38
N GLY A 305 25.68 -8.11 -3.03
CA GLY A 305 27.05 -8.63 -3.13
C GLY A 305 27.36 -9.73 -2.12
N VAL A 306 26.68 -9.77 -0.97
CA VAL A 306 26.90 -10.79 0.07
C VAL A 306 25.60 -11.48 0.48
N PHE A 307 24.58 -10.70 0.80
CA PHE A 307 23.27 -11.17 1.24
C PHE A 307 22.21 -10.89 0.19
N VAL A 308 21.29 -11.83 0.03
CA VAL A 308 20.00 -11.60 -0.63
C VAL A 308 19.07 -10.93 0.37
N LYS A 309 18.56 -9.77 0.00
CA LYS A 309 17.63 -8.99 0.83
C LYS A 309 16.54 -8.34 -0.01
N ARG A 310 15.54 -7.78 0.67
CA ARG A 310 14.44 -7.06 0.02
C ARG A 310 14.87 -5.65 -0.35
N TYR A 311 14.41 -5.23 -1.52
CA TYR A 311 14.52 -3.88 -2.02
C TYR A 311 13.15 -3.38 -2.45
N ALA A 312 12.87 -2.12 -2.11
CA ALA A 312 11.64 -1.47 -2.50
C ALA A 312 11.82 -0.76 -3.86
N GLU A 313 10.79 -0.80 -4.68
CA GLU A 313 10.69 -0.06 -5.94
C GLU A 313 9.32 0.59 -6.01
N THR A 314 9.28 1.87 -6.42
CA THR A 314 8.02 2.60 -6.57
C THR A 314 7.78 2.86 -8.05
N PHE A 315 6.68 2.33 -8.56
CA PHE A 315 6.22 2.60 -9.91
C PHE A 315 5.23 3.76 -9.91
N ARG A 316 5.44 4.71 -10.84
CA ARG A 316 4.48 5.80 -11.08
C ARG A 316 3.58 5.44 -12.24
N VAL A 317 2.28 5.40 -11.99
CA VAL A 317 1.27 5.14 -13.03
C VAL A 317 0.54 6.44 -13.34
N GLN A 318 0.77 6.95 -14.54
CA GLN A 318 0.21 8.22 -15.00
C GLN A 318 -1.31 8.12 -15.19
N PRO A 319 -2.06 9.19 -14.90
CA PRO A 319 -3.49 9.22 -15.16
C PRO A 319 -3.78 9.03 -16.65
N TRP A 320 -4.81 8.23 -16.94
CA TRP A 320 -5.39 8.10 -18.28
C TRP A 320 -6.90 8.32 -18.24
N THR A 321 -7.49 8.56 -19.40
CA THR A 321 -8.93 8.73 -19.57
C THR A 321 -9.52 7.52 -20.28
N GLY A 322 -10.73 7.12 -19.87
CA GLY A 322 -11.43 5.97 -20.45
C GLY A 322 -10.86 4.64 -19.99
N GLU A 323 -11.10 3.61 -20.80
CA GLU A 323 -10.69 2.24 -20.55
C GLU A 323 -9.36 1.96 -21.24
N GLN A 324 -8.43 1.32 -20.54
CA GLN A 324 -7.19 0.83 -21.13
C GLN A 324 -7.02 -0.66 -20.89
N PRO A 325 -6.51 -1.43 -21.88
CA PRO A 325 -6.17 -2.83 -21.67
C PRO A 325 -5.14 -2.98 -20.56
N ILE A 326 -5.39 -3.88 -19.61
CA ILE A 326 -4.50 -4.10 -18.46
C ILE A 326 -3.09 -4.50 -18.92
N SER A 327 -2.98 -5.23 -20.03
CA SER A 327 -1.71 -5.66 -20.63
C SER A 327 -0.85 -4.53 -21.18
N SER A 328 -1.41 -3.33 -21.37
CA SER A 328 -0.69 -2.14 -21.84
C SER A 328 -0.10 -1.29 -20.71
N LEU A 329 -0.50 -1.58 -19.47
CA LEU A 329 -0.14 -0.78 -18.30
C LEU A 329 1.32 -1.02 -17.88
N PRO A 330 1.97 -0.04 -17.21
CA PRO A 330 3.37 -0.18 -16.76
C PRO A 330 3.57 -1.24 -15.68
N ILE A 331 2.49 -1.62 -14.99
CA ILE A 331 2.45 -2.67 -13.98
C ILE A 331 1.26 -3.56 -14.28
N ILE A 332 1.49 -4.86 -14.38
CA ILE A 332 0.47 -5.85 -14.77
C ILE A 332 0.37 -6.87 -13.64
N PRO A 333 -0.79 -7.00 -12.96
CA PRO A 333 -0.97 -8.07 -11.98
C PRO A 333 -0.83 -9.45 -12.63
N GLU A 334 -0.22 -10.40 -11.92
CA GLU A 334 0.12 -11.71 -12.47
C GLU A 334 -1.08 -12.41 -13.13
N GLY A 335 -2.25 -12.35 -12.51
CA GLY A 335 -3.47 -12.97 -13.04
C GLY A 335 -4.00 -12.39 -14.35
N PHE A 336 -3.49 -11.23 -14.77
CA PHE A 336 -3.84 -10.55 -16.03
C PHE A 336 -2.70 -10.59 -17.05
N TRP A 337 -1.63 -11.34 -16.78
CA TRP A 337 -0.53 -11.48 -17.70
C TRP A 337 -0.95 -12.24 -18.97
N VAL A 338 -0.69 -11.66 -20.14
CA VAL A 338 -0.97 -12.31 -21.42
C VAL A 338 0.25 -13.14 -21.83
N GLU A 339 0.10 -14.46 -21.79
CA GLU A 339 1.18 -15.38 -22.12
C GLU A 339 1.57 -15.31 -23.60
N ASN A 340 2.88 -15.38 -23.85
CA ASN A 340 3.48 -15.49 -25.18
C ASN A 340 4.57 -16.56 -25.11
N LEU A 341 4.15 -17.82 -25.18
CA LEU A 341 5.03 -18.97 -24.99
C LEU A 341 6.23 -18.95 -25.96
N ALA A 342 6.07 -18.46 -27.18
CA ALA A 342 7.17 -18.34 -28.13
C ALA A 342 8.25 -17.38 -27.63
N ALA A 343 7.87 -16.19 -27.15
CA ALA A 343 8.80 -15.22 -26.56
C ALA A 343 9.33 -15.65 -25.17
N GLN A 344 8.61 -16.55 -24.49
CA GLN A 344 8.92 -17.03 -23.15
C GLN A 344 9.68 -18.36 -23.12
N GLY A 345 10.05 -18.92 -24.27
CA GLY A 345 10.82 -20.17 -24.35
C GLY A 345 10.00 -21.43 -24.05
N GLY A 346 8.70 -21.41 -24.38
CA GLY A 346 7.76 -22.52 -24.22
C GLY A 346 7.18 -22.65 -22.81
N ARG A 347 7.35 -21.65 -21.95
CA ARG A 347 6.92 -21.65 -20.54
C ARG A 347 6.05 -20.45 -20.23
N THR A 348 5.23 -20.55 -19.19
CA THR A 348 4.49 -19.40 -18.66
C THR A 348 5.46 -18.36 -18.08
N MET A 349 5.01 -17.11 -17.95
CA MET A 349 5.81 -16.05 -17.32
C MET A 349 6.23 -16.44 -15.91
N ARG A 350 5.30 -17.01 -15.13
CA ARG A 350 5.52 -17.45 -13.75
C ARG A 350 6.63 -18.50 -13.67
N GLU A 351 6.52 -19.58 -14.44
CA GLU A 351 7.51 -20.65 -14.46
C GLU A 351 8.89 -20.14 -14.86
N LYS A 352 8.93 -19.33 -15.92
CA LYS A 352 10.17 -18.68 -16.38
C LYS A 352 10.83 -17.88 -15.26
N CYS A 353 10.07 -17.03 -14.56
CA CYS A 353 10.61 -16.25 -13.44
C CYS A 353 11.17 -17.12 -12.32
N ILE A 354 10.46 -18.20 -11.94
CA ILE A 354 10.89 -19.10 -10.88
C ILE A 354 12.19 -19.81 -11.24
N GLU A 355 12.32 -20.27 -12.48
CA GLU A 355 13.54 -20.94 -12.95
C GLU A 355 14.72 -19.98 -13.07
N GLU A 356 14.48 -18.77 -13.58
CA GLU A 356 15.47 -17.69 -13.59
C GLU A 356 15.93 -17.35 -12.16
N GLY A 357 15.01 -17.28 -11.20
CA GLY A 357 15.33 -17.05 -9.79
C GLY A 357 16.11 -18.19 -9.14
N ARG A 358 15.81 -19.45 -9.47
CA ARG A 358 16.61 -20.61 -9.05
C ARG A 358 18.03 -20.53 -9.62
N LEU A 359 18.16 -20.21 -10.90
CA LEU A 359 19.46 -20.01 -11.54
C LEU A 359 20.22 -18.87 -10.87
N TYR A 360 19.56 -17.73 -10.62
CA TYR A 360 20.16 -16.60 -9.93
C TYR A 360 20.72 -17.01 -8.57
N TRP A 361 19.94 -17.72 -7.76
CA TRP A 361 20.39 -18.24 -6.46
C TRP A 361 21.61 -19.16 -6.58
N GLU A 362 21.63 -20.09 -7.54
CA GLU A 362 22.78 -20.98 -7.76
C GLU A 362 24.04 -20.19 -8.15
N LEU A 363 23.90 -19.15 -8.97
CA LEU A 363 25.02 -18.29 -9.39
C LEU A 363 25.60 -17.45 -8.25
N LEU A 364 24.82 -17.17 -7.20
CA LEU A 364 25.32 -16.46 -6.01
C LEU A 364 26.24 -17.33 -5.13
N LYS A 365 26.16 -18.66 -5.22
CA LYS A 365 26.87 -19.57 -4.30
C LYS A 365 28.38 -19.56 -4.48
N LYS A 366 28.85 -19.27 -5.69
CA LYS A 366 30.28 -19.24 -6.02
C LYS A 366 30.54 -18.49 -7.33
N PRO A 367 31.74 -17.91 -7.51
CA PRO A 367 32.17 -17.40 -8.79
C PRO A 367 32.03 -18.48 -9.88
N THR A 368 31.27 -18.18 -10.93
CA THR A 368 30.93 -19.16 -11.97
C THR A 368 31.28 -18.62 -13.35
N TYR A 369 32.00 -19.42 -14.12
CA TYR A 369 32.36 -19.14 -15.51
C TYR A 369 31.32 -19.76 -16.44
N MET A 370 30.75 -18.95 -17.35
CA MET A 370 29.70 -19.40 -18.25
C MET A 370 29.89 -18.83 -19.66
N GLU A 371 29.33 -19.54 -20.64
CA GLU A 371 29.05 -18.96 -21.94
C GLU A 371 27.67 -18.29 -21.89
N TYR A 372 27.60 -17.09 -22.43
CA TYR A 372 26.39 -16.29 -22.48
C TYR A 372 26.12 -15.88 -23.92
N GLU A 373 24.90 -16.12 -24.37
CA GLU A 373 24.37 -15.67 -25.64
C GLU A 373 23.02 -14.99 -25.38
N GLY A 374 22.98 -13.67 -25.45
CA GLY A 374 21.78 -12.95 -25.06
C GLY A 374 21.93 -11.43 -25.08
N GLN A 375 20.81 -10.75 -24.82
CA GLN A 375 20.78 -9.30 -24.70
C GLN A 375 21.28 -8.88 -23.32
N LEU A 376 22.33 -8.06 -23.30
CA LEU A 376 22.73 -7.34 -22.11
C LEU A 376 21.69 -6.28 -21.74
N VAL A 377 21.66 -5.98 -20.46
CA VAL A 377 20.76 -5.01 -19.84
C VAL A 377 20.84 -3.67 -20.56
N ASN A 378 19.70 -3.17 -21.05
CA ASN A 378 19.65 -1.87 -21.72
C ASN A 378 19.28 -0.76 -20.71
N PRO A 379 20.18 0.22 -20.46
CA PRO A 379 19.88 1.36 -19.59
C PRO A 379 18.69 2.22 -20.01
N SER A 380 18.34 2.20 -21.30
CA SER A 380 17.50 3.24 -21.92
C SER A 380 16.01 3.19 -21.58
N SER A 381 15.55 2.32 -20.67
CA SER A 381 14.11 2.23 -20.35
C SER A 381 13.63 3.24 -19.29
N GLY A 382 14.47 4.20 -18.87
CA GLY A 382 14.00 5.36 -18.09
C GLY A 382 15.00 6.03 -17.15
N ASN A 383 16.11 5.36 -16.80
CA ASN A 383 16.98 5.83 -15.71
C ASN A 383 18.47 5.87 -16.13
N GLY A 384 18.83 6.83 -16.98
CA GLY A 384 20.22 7.21 -17.24
C GLY A 384 21.07 6.17 -17.99
N GLN A 385 22.10 6.65 -18.69
CA GLN A 385 23.05 5.81 -19.42
C GLN A 385 23.94 5.01 -18.46
N CYS A 386 23.74 3.70 -18.31
CA CYS A 386 24.74 2.82 -17.72
C CYS A 386 26.03 2.92 -18.55
N VAL A 387 27.17 3.07 -17.87
CA VAL A 387 28.50 2.98 -18.51
C VAL A 387 28.86 1.50 -18.53
N GLY A 388 28.48 0.81 -19.59
CA GLY A 388 28.68 -0.63 -19.75
C GLY A 388 28.35 -1.09 -21.17
N ILE A 389 28.81 -2.27 -21.53
CA ILE A 389 28.48 -2.87 -22.83
C ILE A 389 26.97 -3.15 -22.85
N THR A 390 26.29 -2.69 -23.90
CA THR A 390 24.85 -2.91 -24.12
C THR A 390 24.63 -3.67 -25.43
N GLY A 391 23.44 -4.23 -25.61
CA GLY A 391 23.09 -5.00 -26.80
C GLY A 391 23.41 -6.48 -26.67
N HIS A 392 23.48 -7.17 -27.80
CA HIS A 392 23.67 -8.63 -27.81
C HIS A 392 25.14 -9.01 -27.52
N LEU A 393 25.35 -9.89 -26.55
CA LEU A 393 26.66 -10.50 -26.25
C LEU A 393 26.59 -11.99 -26.55
N SER A 394 27.56 -12.48 -27.30
CA SER A 394 27.90 -13.90 -27.40
C SER A 394 29.35 -14.06 -26.93
N GLY A 395 29.56 -14.68 -25.77
CA GLY A 395 30.90 -14.78 -25.19
C GLY A 395 30.96 -15.36 -23.79
N ARG A 396 32.15 -15.33 -23.18
CA ARG A 396 32.37 -15.84 -21.82
C ARG A 396 32.17 -14.75 -20.78
N VAL A 397 31.37 -15.06 -19.76
CA VAL A 397 31.07 -14.20 -18.63
C VAL A 397 31.50 -14.87 -17.32
N ILE A 398 31.82 -14.05 -16.32
CA ILE A 398 32.10 -14.48 -14.95
C ILE A 398 31.04 -13.86 -14.06
N CYS A 399 30.16 -14.72 -13.52
CA CYS A 399 29.18 -14.33 -12.51
C CYS A 399 29.88 -14.41 -11.14
N ASP A 400 30.27 -13.26 -10.59
CA ASP A 400 30.88 -13.14 -9.27
C ASP A 400 30.34 -11.88 -8.58
N PRO A 401 29.19 -11.97 -7.87
CA PRO A 401 28.56 -10.83 -7.20
C PRO A 401 29.48 -10.19 -6.14
N VAL A 402 30.18 -11.00 -5.36
CA VAL A 402 31.10 -10.53 -4.31
C VAL A 402 32.28 -9.78 -4.95
N GLY A 403 32.87 -10.38 -5.98
CA GLY A 403 33.94 -9.74 -6.75
C GLY A 403 33.46 -8.48 -7.46
N PHE A 404 32.27 -8.50 -8.03
CA PHE A 404 31.67 -7.34 -8.69
C PHE A 404 31.50 -6.17 -7.72
N ASP A 405 30.87 -6.39 -6.57
CA ASP A 405 30.70 -5.35 -5.55
C ASP A 405 32.05 -4.75 -5.10
N ARG A 406 33.06 -5.62 -4.94
CA ARG A 406 34.41 -5.20 -4.51
C ARG A 406 35.22 -4.47 -5.59
N PHE A 407 35.11 -4.87 -6.85
CA PHE A 407 36.04 -4.46 -7.91
C PHE A 407 35.41 -3.60 -9.00
N TYR A 408 34.09 -3.42 -9.04
CA TYR A 408 33.41 -2.67 -10.10
C TYR A 408 33.95 -1.24 -10.26
N THR A 409 34.26 -0.54 -9.17
CA THR A 409 34.80 0.82 -9.20
C THR A 409 36.22 0.91 -9.73
N ALA A 410 36.95 -0.21 -9.79
CA ALA A 410 38.31 -0.31 -10.32
C ALA A 410 38.36 -0.75 -11.79
N SER A 411 37.20 -0.85 -12.47
CA SER A 411 37.16 -1.27 -13.88
C SER A 411 37.84 -0.26 -14.81
N PRO A 412 38.69 -0.70 -15.76
CA PRO A 412 39.31 0.17 -16.77
C PRO A 412 38.29 0.96 -17.59
N ASP A 413 37.09 0.41 -17.80
CA ASP A 413 36.00 1.06 -18.54
C ASP A 413 35.44 2.30 -17.82
N MET A 414 35.75 2.45 -16.52
CA MET A 414 35.31 3.57 -15.68
C MET A 414 36.35 4.71 -15.57
N ASN A 415 37.57 4.52 -16.07
CA ASN A 415 38.71 5.46 -15.90
C ASN A 415 38.57 6.80 -16.66
N GLY A 416 37.50 7.02 -17.43
CA GLY A 416 37.27 8.27 -18.18
C GLY A 416 36.07 9.10 -17.74
N SER A 417 35.23 8.58 -16.83
CA SER A 417 34.04 9.29 -16.37
C SER A 417 34.36 10.07 -15.10
N ASN A 418 34.42 11.40 -15.18
CA ASN A 418 34.38 12.31 -14.02
C ASN A 418 33.03 12.14 -13.29
N ARG A 419 32.86 11.05 -12.55
CA ARG A 419 31.81 10.93 -11.55
C ARG A 419 32.35 11.41 -10.21
N PRO A 420 31.52 12.04 -9.35
CA PRO A 420 31.88 12.21 -7.96
C PRO A 420 32.28 10.84 -7.42
N SER A 421 33.44 10.75 -6.79
CA SER A 421 33.81 9.59 -5.98
C SER A 421 32.59 9.17 -5.16
N LEU A 422 32.18 7.91 -5.28
CA LEU A 422 31.10 7.32 -4.47
C LEU A 422 31.45 7.29 -2.97
N ASN A 423 32.68 7.67 -2.60
CA ASN A 423 33.11 7.95 -1.22
C ASN A 423 32.98 9.44 -0.82
N SER A 424 32.44 10.31 -1.66
CA SER A 424 32.11 11.68 -1.25
C SER A 424 30.76 11.67 -0.58
N SER A 425 30.78 11.58 0.74
CA SER A 425 29.76 12.13 1.63
C SER A 425 29.21 13.44 1.06
N ARG A 426 28.02 13.41 0.46
CA ARG A 426 27.23 14.58 0.10
C ARG A 426 25.78 14.25 0.37
N THR A 427 25.41 14.46 1.63
CA THR A 427 24.17 15.13 2.05
C THR A 427 23.02 15.08 1.04
N GLY A 428 22.00 14.27 1.34
CA GLY A 428 20.62 14.57 0.90
C GLY A 428 19.90 13.51 0.07
N SER A 429 20.48 12.33 -0.17
CA SER A 429 19.76 11.22 -0.80
C SER A 429 18.70 10.68 0.18
N PRO A 430 17.40 10.67 -0.16
CA PRO A 430 16.37 10.15 0.72
C PRO A 430 16.58 8.65 0.94
N ALA A 431 16.38 8.18 2.18
CA ALA A 431 16.47 6.77 2.51
C ALA A 431 15.51 5.94 1.64
N PRO A 432 15.84 4.66 1.33
CA PRO A 432 14.84 3.74 0.84
C PRO A 432 13.64 3.74 1.81
N PRO A 433 12.39 3.61 1.33
CA PRO A 433 11.24 3.60 2.21
C PRO A 433 11.47 2.50 3.24
N PRO A 434 11.14 2.74 4.52
CA PRO A 434 11.32 1.73 5.56
C PRO A 434 10.70 0.43 5.05
N LEU A 435 11.54 -0.61 5.00
CA LEU A 435 11.12 -1.94 4.60
C LEU A 435 9.96 -2.34 5.50
N ASP A 436 8.82 -2.57 4.89
CA ASP A 436 7.62 -2.91 5.62
C ASP A 436 7.72 -4.28 6.31
N HIS A 437 6.91 -4.50 7.35
CA HIS A 437 6.96 -5.77 8.07
C HIS A 437 6.23 -6.87 7.29
N LEU A 438 6.95 -7.96 7.00
CA LEU A 438 6.36 -9.16 6.40
C LEU A 438 5.68 -10.02 7.47
N PRO A 439 4.47 -10.54 7.21
CA PRO A 439 3.76 -11.39 8.14
C PRO A 439 4.46 -12.74 8.24
N ARG A 440 4.88 -13.10 9.45
CA ARG A 440 5.54 -14.39 9.73
C ARG A 440 4.55 -15.54 9.89
N SER A 441 3.28 -15.24 10.14
CA SER A 441 2.22 -16.22 10.33
C SER A 441 1.10 -16.04 9.31
N LEU A 442 0.35 -17.11 9.06
CA LEU A 442 -0.90 -17.03 8.30
C LEU A 442 -1.92 -16.12 9.00
N PRO A 443 -2.80 -15.42 8.26
CA PRO A 443 -3.89 -14.63 8.84
C PRO A 443 -4.85 -15.52 9.61
N ARG A 444 -5.32 -15.04 10.76
CA ARG A 444 -6.17 -15.80 11.69
C ARG A 444 -7.10 -14.86 12.45
N CYS A 445 -8.24 -15.40 12.84
CA CYS A 445 -9.16 -14.72 13.74
C CYS A 445 -8.48 -14.53 15.11
N GLY A 446 -8.37 -13.28 15.57
CA GLY A 446 -7.74 -12.94 16.86
C GLY A 446 -8.67 -13.03 18.06
N CYS A 447 -9.77 -13.78 17.97
CA CYS A 447 -10.66 -13.97 19.12
C CYS A 447 -10.14 -15.05 20.09
N ASP A 448 -10.44 -14.89 21.38
CA ASP A 448 -10.02 -15.82 22.43
C ASP A 448 -10.38 -17.29 22.14
N ALA A 449 -11.54 -17.53 21.52
CA ALA A 449 -11.98 -18.88 21.18
C ALA A 449 -11.07 -19.53 20.12
N CYS A 450 -10.71 -18.77 19.09
CA CYS A 450 -9.77 -19.21 18.07
C CYS A 450 -8.36 -19.39 18.63
N GLU A 451 -7.92 -18.47 19.49
CA GLU A 451 -6.61 -18.56 20.12
C GLU A 451 -6.48 -19.80 21.02
N LYS A 452 -7.48 -20.10 21.85
CA LYS A 452 -7.49 -21.28 22.72
C LYS A 452 -7.61 -22.60 21.95
N SER A 453 -8.30 -22.58 20.80
CA SER A 453 -8.42 -23.76 19.94
C SER A 453 -7.18 -24.06 19.11
N ARG A 454 -6.13 -23.23 19.22
CA ARG A 454 -4.95 -23.33 18.38
C ARG A 454 -4.14 -24.57 18.72
N ASP A 455 -3.87 -25.37 17.68
CA ASP A 455 -2.89 -26.44 17.75
C ASP A 455 -1.47 -25.84 17.60
N PRO A 456 -0.62 -25.89 18.63
CA PRO A 456 0.76 -25.40 18.54
C PRO A 456 1.64 -26.27 17.63
N THR A 457 1.21 -27.49 17.30
CA THR A 457 1.95 -28.42 16.45
C THR A 457 1.67 -28.23 14.95
N GLN A 458 0.58 -27.54 14.59
CA GLN A 458 0.31 -27.18 13.20
C GLN A 458 1.24 -26.06 12.72
N GLY A 459 1.80 -26.24 11.52
CA GLY A 459 2.63 -25.25 10.84
C GLY A 459 1.88 -23.93 10.72
N ASN A 460 2.37 -22.90 11.40
CA ASN A 460 1.72 -21.58 11.44
C ASN A 460 2.43 -20.54 10.58
N ASN A 461 3.50 -20.93 9.88
CA ASN A 461 4.34 -20.04 9.11
C ASN A 461 3.57 -19.47 7.91
N GLY A 462 3.63 -18.15 7.77
CA GLY A 462 3.13 -17.45 6.60
C GLY A 462 4.05 -17.65 5.38
N PRO A 463 3.62 -17.21 4.19
CA PRO A 463 4.38 -17.39 2.95
C PRO A 463 5.75 -16.69 2.95
N TYR A 464 5.92 -15.71 3.85
CA TYR A 464 7.13 -14.90 3.99
C TYR A 464 7.92 -15.20 5.28
N ALA A 465 7.55 -16.23 6.04
CA ALA A 465 8.15 -16.49 7.36
C ALA A 465 9.67 -16.69 7.33
N GLU A 466 10.17 -17.26 6.22
CA GLU A 466 11.58 -17.57 6.00
C GLU A 466 12.33 -16.45 5.28
N PHE A 467 11.65 -15.33 4.95
CA PHE A 467 12.25 -14.21 4.22
C PHE A 467 13.05 -13.38 5.23
N ARG A 468 14.34 -13.66 5.28
CA ARG A 468 15.35 -12.94 6.05
C ARG A 468 16.50 -12.51 5.13
N GLU A 469 17.47 -11.79 5.66
CA GLU A 469 18.75 -11.62 4.97
C GLU A 469 19.44 -12.98 4.88
N LEU A 470 19.67 -13.46 3.66
CA LEU A 470 20.21 -14.79 3.41
C LEU A 470 21.57 -14.70 2.71
N ASP A 471 22.58 -15.39 3.22
CA ASP A 471 23.86 -15.58 2.55
C ASP A 471 23.78 -16.84 1.69
N ALA A 472 23.73 -16.68 0.37
CA ALA A 472 23.59 -17.81 -0.56
C ALA A 472 24.73 -18.84 -0.44
N THR A 473 25.89 -18.47 0.10
CA THR A 473 27.04 -19.38 0.28
C THR A 473 26.93 -20.27 1.52
N ARG A 474 26.07 -19.90 2.49
CA ARG A 474 25.96 -20.56 3.80
C ARG A 474 24.55 -21.05 4.11
N ASP A 475 23.55 -20.29 3.70
CA ASP A 475 22.15 -20.54 4.00
C ASP A 475 21.50 -21.45 2.96
N ILE A 476 20.51 -22.21 3.42
CA ILE A 476 19.60 -22.97 2.56
C ILE A 476 18.48 -22.01 2.15
N PRO A 477 18.13 -21.93 0.84
CA PRO A 477 17.05 -21.06 0.41
C PRO A 477 15.69 -21.52 0.97
N PRO A 478 14.75 -20.59 1.20
CA PRO A 478 13.41 -20.90 1.63
C PRO A 478 12.71 -21.93 0.74
N ASN A 479 11.85 -22.78 1.32
CA ASN A 479 11.01 -23.69 0.56
C ASN A 479 9.72 -23.00 0.07
N SER A 480 9.87 -21.81 -0.52
CA SER A 480 8.78 -20.97 -0.99
C SER A 480 8.99 -20.64 -2.46
N GLU A 481 8.01 -20.96 -3.31
CA GLU A 481 8.09 -20.56 -4.73
C GLU A 481 8.13 -19.05 -4.90
N VAL A 482 7.46 -18.30 -4.01
CA VAL A 482 7.44 -16.84 -4.02
C VAL A 482 8.86 -16.29 -3.88
N PHE A 483 9.71 -16.94 -3.10
CA PHE A 483 11.11 -16.53 -2.93
C PHE A 483 11.84 -16.50 -4.27
N TYR A 484 11.78 -17.61 -5.02
CA TYR A 484 12.41 -17.69 -6.34
C TYR A 484 11.71 -16.83 -7.37
N HIS A 485 10.39 -16.71 -7.28
CA HIS A 485 9.61 -15.94 -8.22
C HIS A 485 10.05 -14.48 -8.20
N VAL A 486 10.25 -13.87 -7.03
CA VAL A 486 10.56 -12.43 -6.90
C VAL A 486 12.06 -12.12 -6.77
N LEU A 487 12.93 -13.10 -7.06
CA LEU A 487 14.38 -12.87 -7.17
C LEU A 487 14.71 -12.06 -8.42
N ALA A 488 15.75 -11.23 -8.31
CA ALA A 488 16.27 -10.43 -9.40
C ALA A 488 16.65 -11.30 -10.59
N LYS A 489 16.37 -10.78 -11.78
CA LYS A 489 16.65 -11.43 -13.06
C LYS A 489 17.95 -10.98 -13.71
N VAL A 490 18.61 -10.02 -13.09
CA VAL A 490 19.82 -9.39 -13.61
C VAL A 490 20.99 -9.76 -12.72
N MET A 491 22.00 -10.41 -13.31
CA MET A 491 23.23 -10.77 -12.63
C MET A 491 24.37 -9.87 -13.12
N PRO A 492 24.95 -9.02 -12.26
CA PRO A 492 26.20 -8.35 -12.59
C PRO A 492 27.30 -9.37 -12.90
N SER A 493 28.03 -9.18 -13.99
CA SER A 493 29.03 -10.13 -14.45
C SER A 493 30.20 -9.42 -15.13
N PHE A 494 31.39 -10.02 -15.05
CA PHE A 494 32.55 -9.57 -15.80
C PHE A 494 32.54 -10.21 -17.19
N VAL A 495 32.69 -9.39 -18.23
CA VAL A 495 32.83 -9.88 -19.60
C VAL A 495 34.31 -10.13 -19.88
N ARG A 496 34.65 -11.33 -20.36
CA ARG A 496 36.02 -11.60 -20.81
C ARG A 496 36.14 -11.27 -22.29
N THR A 497 36.62 -10.06 -22.60
CA THR A 497 37.05 -9.73 -23.96
C THR A 497 38.33 -10.50 -24.28
N VAL A 498 38.30 -11.31 -25.35
CA VAL A 498 39.52 -11.86 -25.92
C VAL A 498 40.20 -10.71 -26.65
N ALA A 499 41.27 -10.17 -26.09
CA ALA A 499 42.20 -9.37 -26.87
C ALA A 499 42.79 -10.31 -27.93
N VAL A 500 42.30 -10.21 -29.17
CA VAL A 500 42.97 -10.82 -30.32
C VAL A 500 44.22 -9.99 -30.56
N GLY A 501 45.27 -10.29 -29.81
CA GLY A 501 46.61 -9.83 -30.13
C GLY A 501 47.06 -10.52 -31.40
N HIS A 502 47.12 -9.78 -32.49
CA HIS A 502 48.04 -10.13 -33.57
C HIS A 502 49.45 -10.11 -32.99
N VAL A 503 50.13 -11.25 -33.08
CA VAL A 503 51.57 -11.42 -32.76
C VAL A 503 52.42 -10.59 -33.69
#